data_AF-A0AB73K7K3-F1
#
_entry.id   AF-A0AB73K7K3-F1
#
_cell.length_a   1.000
_cell.length_b   1.000
_cell.length_c   1.000
_cell.angle_alpha   90.00
_cell.angle_beta   90.00
_cell.angle_gamma   90.00
#
_symmetry.space_group_name_H-M   'P 1'
#
loop_
_entity.id
_entity.type
_entity.pdbx_description
1 polymer ?
#
loop_
_entity_poly.entity_id
_entity_poly.type
_entity_poly.pdbx_seq_one_letter_code
_entity_poly.pdbx_strand_id
1 'polypeptide(L)'
;MAQVNAETGFFKLSQEKPSKYKSGTSFYKGRGLIQLTGNLNKDGTAYSVPGPYKKYGKYLADNGYLKKEEEGIFITNPDLISKDLHYAIDSAGWEWEIFKRVSTWGDKKDDSAVIKQIKAWKRERFSKGLDQSLNRLALVMEESGEEENYFWLQSKILNGYSPGHKDKPDPHGWEKRKEGLRKLKTWFKYDKAVCKGEKELEFISGKGRAPWMETAIQEIINYGGKHEKAIDKRIREYHKAGGLSGSGSDVAWCASFVSWCLENSTPKFESPHSASSSMFFNHSTLEPCEAFFGAIAVFSDCYSNGKMKGSGHITLVYGKLLDKNTYIGLGGNQGNMITLSPNYKFDGSTFYSYTEKGIKIYKKLRGFFKPKGYVIKEEDKLNKNDEYATINEANKKLNQKTQDTSKGESSR
;
A
#
# COMPACT_ATOMS: atom_id res chain seq x y z
N MET A 1 12.73 13.67 -2.25
CA MET A 1 12.39 15.11 -2.07
C MET A 1 13.48 15.93 -1.37
N ALA A 2 14.17 15.44 -0.33
CA ALA A 2 15.22 16.24 0.34
C ALA A 2 16.34 16.65 -0.63
N GLN A 3 16.73 15.71 -1.50
CA GLN A 3 17.69 15.97 -2.56
C GLN A 3 17.17 17.01 -3.57
N VAL A 4 15.89 16.92 -3.98
CA VAL A 4 15.21 17.90 -4.85
C VAL A 4 15.25 19.31 -4.24
N ASN A 5 15.18 19.46 -2.91
CA ASN A 5 15.37 20.77 -2.28
C ASN A 5 16.72 21.39 -2.62
N ALA A 6 17.78 20.60 -2.53
CA ALA A 6 19.12 21.10 -2.83
C ALA A 6 19.28 21.39 -4.33
N GLU A 7 18.85 20.48 -5.20
CA GLU A 7 19.01 20.58 -6.65
C GLU A 7 18.16 21.72 -7.26
N THR A 8 16.89 21.82 -6.87
CA THR A 8 15.92 22.71 -7.56
C THR A 8 15.17 23.63 -6.61
N GLY A 9 15.47 23.63 -5.31
CA GLY A 9 14.79 24.48 -4.33
C GLY A 9 13.35 24.06 -4.01
N PHE A 10 13.06 22.76 -4.04
CA PHE A 10 11.72 22.16 -4.02
C PHE A 10 10.93 22.56 -5.26
N PHE A 11 11.31 22.00 -6.41
CA PHE A 11 10.55 22.13 -7.66
C PHE A 11 10.50 23.56 -8.24
N LYS A 12 11.41 24.46 -7.85
CA LYS A 12 11.44 25.83 -8.39
C LYS A 12 12.07 25.91 -9.78
N LEU A 13 12.79 24.88 -10.20
CA LEU A 13 13.53 24.84 -11.46
C LEU A 13 13.40 23.45 -12.08
N SER A 14 13.21 23.39 -13.40
CA SER A 14 13.29 22.15 -14.19
C SER A 14 14.56 22.06 -15.04
N GLN A 15 15.38 23.12 -15.05
CA GLN A 15 16.63 23.22 -15.79
C GLN A 15 17.64 24.08 -15.02
N GLU A 16 18.91 23.70 -15.11
CA GLU A 16 20.02 24.46 -14.54
C GLU A 16 20.10 25.85 -15.17
N LYS A 17 20.18 26.88 -14.32
CA LYS A 17 20.39 28.26 -14.76
C LYS A 17 21.85 28.44 -15.22
N PRO A 18 22.10 29.33 -16.22
CA PRO A 18 23.45 29.74 -16.55
C PRO A 18 24.23 30.15 -15.30
N SER A 19 25.44 29.60 -15.16
CA SER A 19 26.30 29.84 -14.01
C SER A 19 27.77 29.72 -14.42
N LYS A 20 28.68 30.06 -13.49
CA LYS A 20 30.13 29.91 -13.69
C LYS A 20 30.61 28.45 -13.68
N TYR A 21 29.73 27.50 -13.32
CA TYR A 21 30.08 26.09 -13.29
C TYR A 21 29.99 25.49 -14.70
N LYS A 22 30.86 24.50 -14.99
CA LYS A 22 30.94 23.86 -16.32
C LYS A 22 29.59 23.35 -16.82
N SER A 23 28.75 22.85 -15.92
CA SER A 23 27.40 22.36 -16.23
C SER A 23 26.48 23.48 -16.74
N GLY A 24 26.52 24.68 -16.16
CA GLY A 24 25.63 25.79 -16.50
C GLY A 24 25.76 26.32 -17.94
N THR A 25 26.88 26.05 -18.62
CA THR A 25 27.13 26.44 -20.02
C THR A 25 27.12 25.26 -21.00
N SER A 26 26.86 24.04 -20.50
CA SER A 26 26.95 22.81 -21.29
C SER A 26 25.65 22.48 -22.03
N PHE A 27 25.78 21.72 -23.14
CA PHE A 27 24.62 21.22 -23.89
C PHE A 27 23.80 20.21 -23.04
N TYR A 28 24.47 19.24 -22.41
CA TYR A 28 23.85 18.28 -21.48
C TYR A 28 23.95 18.75 -20.02
N LYS A 29 23.59 20.01 -19.76
CA LYS A 29 23.42 20.60 -18.42
C LYS A 29 22.33 19.93 -17.58
N GLY A 30 22.23 20.26 -16.30
CA GLY A 30 21.20 19.68 -15.41
C GLY A 30 19.77 19.94 -15.87
N ARG A 31 18.93 18.90 -15.95
CA ARG A 31 17.48 18.98 -16.23
C ARG A 31 16.66 18.05 -15.36
N GLY A 32 15.39 18.35 -15.18
CA GLY A 32 14.47 17.57 -14.34
C GLY A 32 14.71 17.81 -12.83
N LEU A 33 14.01 17.03 -12.00
CA LEU A 33 13.92 17.31 -10.56
C LEU A 33 15.21 17.12 -9.78
N ILE A 34 16.09 16.24 -10.25
CA ILE A 34 17.40 15.96 -9.65
C ILE A 34 18.57 16.31 -10.57
N GLN A 35 18.31 17.13 -11.59
CA GLN A 35 19.34 17.72 -12.47
C GLN A 35 20.19 16.68 -13.20
N LEU A 36 19.53 15.80 -13.96
CA LEU A 36 20.16 14.84 -14.86
C LEU A 36 21.17 15.56 -15.76
N THR A 37 22.44 15.18 -15.65
CA THR A 37 23.57 15.87 -16.30
C THR A 37 24.37 14.88 -17.14
N GLY A 38 24.88 15.34 -18.28
CA GLY A 38 25.71 14.54 -19.18
C GLY A 38 27.05 14.12 -18.58
N ASN A 39 27.91 13.55 -19.41
CA ASN A 39 29.29 13.29 -19.06
C ASN A 39 30.19 14.42 -19.57
N LEU A 40 31.31 14.64 -18.88
CA LEU A 40 32.38 15.50 -19.37
C LEU A 40 32.93 15.00 -20.71
N ASN A 41 33.29 15.94 -21.58
CA ASN A 41 34.13 15.70 -22.74
C ASN A 41 35.55 15.25 -22.32
N LYS A 42 36.34 14.78 -23.29
CA LYS A 42 37.66 14.17 -23.04
C LYS A 42 38.65 15.11 -22.34
N ASP A 43 38.55 16.40 -22.66
CA ASP A 43 39.32 17.51 -22.09
C ASP A 43 38.76 18.02 -20.76
N GLY A 44 37.59 17.52 -20.33
CA GLY A 44 37.01 17.83 -19.03
C GLY A 44 36.50 19.27 -18.90
N THR A 45 36.28 19.98 -20.01
CA THR A 45 35.89 21.39 -20.04
C THR A 45 34.38 21.60 -20.01
N ALA A 46 33.59 20.67 -20.56
CA ALA A 46 32.14 20.79 -20.68
C ALA A 46 31.41 19.43 -20.66
N TYR A 47 30.17 19.43 -20.21
CA TYR A 47 29.26 18.28 -20.26
C TYR A 47 28.61 18.14 -21.65
N SER A 48 29.44 17.79 -22.63
CA SER A 48 29.06 17.69 -24.05
C SER A 48 28.84 16.25 -24.51
N VAL A 49 28.98 15.26 -23.61
CA VAL A 49 28.72 13.85 -23.91
C VAL A 49 27.36 13.45 -23.31
N PRO A 50 26.45 12.80 -24.05
CA PRO A 50 25.08 12.56 -23.60
C PRO A 50 24.99 11.79 -22.28
N GLY A 51 25.87 10.80 -22.07
CA GLY A 51 25.99 10.06 -20.83
C GLY A 51 24.64 9.54 -20.33
N PRO A 52 24.16 9.97 -19.15
CA PRO A 52 22.86 9.60 -18.60
C PRO A 52 21.65 9.88 -19.52
N TYR A 53 21.66 10.96 -20.31
CA TYR A 53 20.58 11.27 -21.26
C TYR A 53 20.34 10.14 -22.27
N LYS A 54 21.44 9.61 -22.84
CA LYS A 54 21.39 8.45 -23.75
C LYS A 54 20.90 7.19 -23.05
N LYS A 55 21.36 6.96 -21.81
CA LYS A 55 20.98 5.75 -21.04
C LYS A 55 19.51 5.75 -20.65
N TYR A 56 18.96 6.92 -20.34
CA TYR A 56 17.54 7.08 -20.02
C TYR A 56 16.65 6.80 -21.24
N GLY A 57 16.96 7.41 -22.40
CA GLY A 57 16.21 7.12 -23.64
C GLY A 57 16.26 5.64 -24.03
N LYS A 58 17.44 5.01 -23.90
CA LYS A 58 17.59 3.56 -24.10
C LYS A 58 16.77 2.74 -23.12
N TYR A 59 16.77 3.10 -21.84
CA TYR A 59 15.95 2.41 -20.84
C TYR A 59 14.47 2.44 -21.19
N LEU A 60 13.95 3.60 -21.61
CA LEU A 60 12.55 3.71 -22.00
C LEU A 60 12.23 2.86 -23.24
N ALA A 61 13.10 2.87 -24.26
CA ALA A 61 12.91 2.08 -25.47
C ALA A 61 12.98 0.56 -25.20
N ASP A 62 13.96 0.12 -24.40
CA ASP A 62 14.14 -1.30 -24.08
C ASP A 62 12.98 -1.87 -23.23
N ASN A 63 12.25 -1.02 -22.51
CA ASN A 63 11.08 -1.40 -21.71
C ASN A 63 9.73 -1.06 -22.38
N GLY A 64 9.73 -0.62 -23.64
CA GLY A 64 8.50 -0.36 -24.41
C GLY A 64 7.77 0.94 -24.04
N TYR A 65 8.41 1.86 -23.31
CA TYR A 65 7.87 3.19 -23.00
C TYR A 65 8.13 4.22 -24.09
N LEU A 66 9.12 3.96 -24.96
CA LEU A 66 9.39 4.71 -26.19
C LEU A 66 9.49 3.74 -27.37
N LYS A 67 9.20 4.22 -28.58
CA LYS A 67 9.49 3.44 -29.78
C LYS A 67 11.01 3.34 -29.98
N LYS A 68 11.47 2.28 -30.64
CA LYS A 68 12.91 2.01 -30.75
C LYS A 68 13.64 3.10 -31.54
N GLU A 69 12.98 3.65 -32.56
CA GLU A 69 13.43 4.79 -33.34
C GLU A 69 13.53 6.11 -32.54
N GLU A 70 12.86 6.21 -31.39
CA GLU A 70 12.87 7.37 -30.50
C GLU A 70 13.90 7.26 -29.37
N GLU A 71 14.69 6.17 -29.30
CA GLU A 71 15.73 5.95 -28.26
C GLU A 71 16.68 7.16 -28.08
N GLY A 72 16.95 7.87 -29.19
CA GLY A 72 17.84 9.04 -29.22
C GLY A 72 17.19 10.39 -28.89
N ILE A 73 15.91 10.44 -28.55
CA ILE A 73 15.16 11.72 -28.43
C ILE A 73 15.78 12.71 -27.43
N PHE A 74 16.37 12.22 -26.33
CA PHE A 74 17.03 13.07 -25.33
C PHE A 74 18.48 13.42 -25.69
N ILE A 75 19.05 12.80 -26.71
CA ILE A 75 20.33 13.19 -27.29
C ILE A 75 20.11 14.38 -28.22
N THR A 76 19.09 14.31 -29.07
CA THR A 76 18.76 15.37 -30.04
C THR A 76 18.06 16.55 -29.40
N ASN A 77 17.19 16.30 -28.41
CA ASN A 77 16.42 17.32 -27.71
C ASN A 77 16.45 17.11 -26.19
N PRO A 78 17.59 17.35 -25.51
CA PRO A 78 17.70 17.16 -24.06
C PRO A 78 16.76 18.05 -23.26
N ASP A 79 16.36 19.21 -23.80
CA ASP A 79 15.40 20.14 -23.18
C ASP A 79 14.02 19.53 -22.92
N LEU A 80 13.67 18.44 -23.63
CA LEU A 80 12.42 17.74 -23.42
C LEU A 80 12.24 17.30 -21.95
N ILE A 81 13.33 16.91 -21.27
CA ILE A 81 13.32 16.55 -19.83
C ILE A 81 12.91 17.74 -18.94
N SER A 82 13.16 18.98 -19.37
CA SER A 82 12.80 20.18 -18.59
C SER A 82 11.47 20.83 -19.00
N LYS A 83 11.00 20.55 -20.22
CA LYS A 83 9.80 21.16 -20.82
C LYS A 83 8.55 20.28 -20.65
N ASP A 84 8.74 18.97 -20.52
CA ASP A 84 7.67 18.01 -20.30
C ASP A 84 7.69 17.53 -18.84
N LEU A 85 6.54 17.67 -18.16
CA LEU A 85 6.41 17.30 -16.75
C LEU A 85 6.59 15.79 -16.52
N HIS A 86 6.10 14.96 -17.44
CA HIS A 86 6.24 13.51 -17.34
C HIS A 86 7.72 13.15 -17.34
N TYR A 87 8.49 13.61 -18.34
CA TYR A 87 9.92 13.31 -18.41
C TYR A 87 10.74 13.97 -17.30
N ALA A 88 10.33 15.15 -16.80
CA ALA A 88 10.98 15.79 -15.65
C ALA A 88 10.91 14.93 -14.38
N ILE A 89 9.77 14.27 -14.15
CA ILE A 89 9.54 13.40 -13.00
C ILE A 89 10.14 12.01 -13.24
N ASP A 90 9.85 11.41 -14.39
CA ASP A 90 10.22 10.04 -14.69
C ASP A 90 11.75 9.86 -14.77
N SER A 91 12.46 10.80 -15.42
CA SER A 91 13.93 10.77 -15.44
C SER A 91 14.55 10.83 -14.05
N ALA A 92 13.92 11.56 -13.12
CA ALA A 92 14.37 11.62 -11.73
C ALA A 92 14.10 10.31 -10.99
N GLY A 93 12.93 9.69 -11.20
CA GLY A 93 12.61 8.37 -10.67
C GLY A 93 13.56 7.29 -11.18
N TRP A 94 13.80 7.27 -12.50
CA TRP A 94 14.76 6.38 -13.14
C TRP A 94 16.18 6.57 -12.60
N GLU A 95 16.64 7.82 -12.50
CA GLU A 95 18.00 8.08 -12.01
C GLU A 95 18.16 7.66 -10.54
N TRP A 96 17.11 7.85 -9.74
CA TRP A 96 17.05 7.50 -8.32
C TRP A 96 17.02 5.99 -8.05
N GLU A 97 16.19 5.25 -8.78
CA GLU A 97 15.93 3.84 -8.50
C GLU A 97 16.79 2.89 -9.35
N ILE A 98 17.00 3.22 -10.62
CA ILE A 98 17.61 2.30 -11.58
C ILE A 98 19.05 2.66 -11.85
N PHE A 99 19.33 3.92 -12.20
CA PHE A 99 20.62 4.31 -12.74
C PHE A 99 21.71 4.47 -11.67
N LYS A 100 21.41 5.16 -10.57
CA LYS A 100 22.39 5.42 -9.51
C LYS A 100 22.35 4.33 -8.47
N ARG A 101 23.47 3.61 -8.36
CA ARG A 101 23.67 2.55 -7.37
C ARG A 101 24.94 2.77 -6.58
N VAL A 102 24.95 2.33 -5.33
CA VAL A 102 26.16 2.29 -4.53
C VAL A 102 27.10 1.23 -5.10
N SER A 103 28.32 1.63 -5.44
CA SER A 103 29.33 0.69 -5.90
C SER A 103 29.68 -0.31 -4.79
N THR A 104 29.98 -1.55 -5.17
CA THR A 104 30.64 -2.51 -4.27
C THR A 104 32.08 -2.10 -3.93
N TRP A 105 32.61 -1.06 -4.61
CA TRP A 105 33.97 -0.53 -4.49
C TRP A 105 35.04 -1.61 -4.56
N GLY A 106 34.89 -2.60 -5.44
CA GLY A 106 35.92 -3.59 -5.71
C GLY A 106 37.26 -2.93 -6.10
N ASP A 107 38.35 -3.57 -5.69
CA ASP A 107 39.70 -3.15 -6.03
C ASP A 107 39.97 -3.45 -7.52
N LYS A 108 40.67 -2.54 -8.19
CA LYS A 108 41.11 -2.67 -9.58
C LYS A 108 42.62 -2.84 -9.62
N LYS A 109 43.12 -3.41 -10.73
CA LYS A 109 44.55 -3.69 -10.94
C LYS A 109 45.42 -2.43 -10.81
N ASP A 110 44.88 -1.29 -11.26
CA ASP A 110 45.52 0.01 -11.33
C ASP A 110 45.23 0.92 -10.11
N ASP A 111 44.50 0.45 -9.10
CA ASP A 111 44.29 1.25 -7.89
C ASP A 111 45.59 1.39 -7.08
N SER A 112 45.92 2.62 -6.68
CA SER A 112 46.97 2.85 -5.70
C SER A 112 46.60 2.28 -4.32
N ALA A 113 47.60 2.03 -3.47
CA ALA A 113 47.38 1.53 -2.11
C ALA A 113 46.41 2.42 -1.30
N VAL A 114 46.51 3.74 -1.45
CA VAL A 114 45.61 4.71 -0.81
C VAL A 114 44.17 4.55 -1.29
N ILE A 115 43.96 4.37 -2.60
CA ILE A 115 42.61 4.15 -3.15
C ILE A 115 42.01 2.84 -2.63
N LYS A 116 42.80 1.77 -2.55
CA LYS A 116 42.34 0.48 -1.98
C LYS A 116 41.92 0.62 -0.52
N GLN A 117 42.69 1.36 0.29
CA GLN A 117 42.33 1.64 1.69
C GLN A 117 41.03 2.46 1.80
N ILE A 118 40.86 3.49 0.97
CA ILE A 118 39.63 4.29 0.95
C ILE A 118 38.43 3.43 0.52
N LYS A 119 38.58 2.59 -0.50
CA LYS A 119 37.54 1.66 -0.95
C LYS A 119 37.17 0.65 0.15
N ALA A 120 38.16 0.08 0.84
CA ALA A 120 37.93 -0.82 1.97
C ALA A 120 37.11 -0.14 3.08
N TRP A 121 37.50 1.09 3.47
CA TRP A 121 36.76 1.87 4.44
C TRP A 121 35.31 2.16 4.01
N LYS A 122 35.09 2.46 2.73
CA LYS A 122 33.72 2.68 2.21
C LYS A 122 32.88 1.40 2.30
N ARG A 123 33.45 0.23 1.97
CA ARG A 123 32.77 -1.07 2.07
C ARG A 123 32.37 -1.38 3.51
N GLU A 124 33.24 -1.08 4.47
CA GLU A 124 32.98 -1.27 5.89
C GLU A 124 31.88 -0.32 6.39
N ARG A 125 32.07 0.99 6.19
CA ARG A 125 31.15 2.03 6.69
C ARG A 125 29.75 1.95 6.08
N PHE A 126 29.65 1.58 4.81
CA PHE A 126 28.40 1.58 4.06
C PHE A 126 27.95 0.16 3.67
N SER A 127 28.37 -0.84 4.42
CA SER A 127 28.12 -2.27 4.16
C SER A 127 26.66 -2.59 3.83
N LYS A 128 25.69 -2.05 4.59
CA LYS A 128 24.24 -2.27 4.38
C LYS A 128 23.69 -1.64 3.08
N GLY A 129 24.45 -0.72 2.47
CA GLY A 129 24.04 0.03 1.29
C GLY A 129 24.69 -0.44 -0.01
N LEU A 130 25.62 -1.41 0.03
CA LEU A 130 26.35 -1.86 -1.16
C LEU A 130 25.41 -2.45 -2.21
N ASP A 131 25.63 -2.06 -3.47
CA ASP A 131 24.79 -2.41 -4.62
C ASP A 131 23.29 -2.12 -4.41
N GLN A 132 22.96 -1.10 -3.62
CA GLN A 132 21.58 -0.62 -3.47
C GLN A 132 21.32 0.63 -4.31
N SER A 133 20.07 0.80 -4.72
CA SER A 133 19.58 2.05 -5.32
C SER A 133 19.53 3.18 -4.28
N LEU A 134 19.38 4.42 -4.73
CA LEU A 134 19.18 5.54 -3.81
C LEU A 134 17.87 5.43 -3.03
N ASN A 135 16.85 4.80 -3.63
CA ASN A 135 15.59 4.50 -2.96
C ASN A 135 15.79 3.49 -1.84
N ARG A 136 16.50 2.38 -2.10
CA ARG A 136 16.75 1.38 -1.06
C ARG A 136 17.66 1.91 0.04
N LEU A 137 18.60 2.81 -0.28
CA LEU A 137 19.34 3.55 0.75
C LEU A 137 18.43 4.36 1.68
N ALA A 138 17.32 4.91 1.18
CA ALA A 138 16.37 5.63 2.03
C ALA A 138 15.70 4.71 3.07
N LEU A 139 15.52 3.43 2.75
CA LEU A 139 15.04 2.42 3.70
C LEU A 139 16.15 1.99 4.67
N VAL A 140 17.39 1.84 4.18
CA VAL A 140 18.56 1.51 5.02
C VAL A 140 18.79 2.59 6.09
N MET A 141 18.58 3.88 5.76
CA MET A 141 18.62 4.98 6.73
C MET A 141 17.74 4.71 7.96
N GLU A 142 16.55 4.13 7.75
CA GLU A 142 15.60 3.79 8.81
C GLU A 142 15.98 2.48 9.50
N GLU A 143 16.22 1.41 8.74
CA GLU A 143 16.49 0.06 9.26
C GLU A 143 17.78 -0.01 10.10
N SER A 144 18.77 0.82 9.78
CA SER A 144 20.07 0.82 10.47
C SER A 144 20.13 1.69 11.72
N GLY A 145 19.23 2.66 11.87
CA GLY A 145 19.37 3.75 12.84
C GLY A 145 20.49 4.75 12.51
N GLU A 146 21.14 4.64 11.34
CA GLU A 146 22.28 5.47 10.91
C GLU A 146 21.87 6.51 9.86
N GLU A 147 20.80 7.26 10.13
CA GLU A 147 20.14 8.11 9.15
C GLU A 147 21.10 9.10 8.48
N GLU A 148 21.89 9.85 9.25
CA GLU A 148 22.81 10.85 8.70
C GLU A 148 23.90 10.19 7.83
N ASN A 149 24.37 9.01 8.22
CA ASN A 149 25.42 8.27 7.50
C ASN A 149 24.94 7.88 6.10
N TYR A 150 23.76 7.25 6.01
CA TYR A 150 23.21 6.79 4.73
C TYR A 150 22.54 7.91 3.93
N PHE A 151 22.06 8.98 4.58
CA PHE A 151 21.62 10.19 3.89
C PHE A 151 22.80 10.90 3.22
N TRP A 152 23.93 11.00 3.91
CA TRP A 152 25.16 11.54 3.34
C TRP A 152 25.62 10.70 2.16
N LEU A 153 25.64 9.37 2.28
CA LEU A 153 25.99 8.47 1.18
C LEU A 153 25.06 8.67 -0.01
N GLN A 154 23.74 8.68 0.20
CA GLN A 154 22.74 8.89 -0.84
C GLN A 154 23.00 10.21 -1.59
N SER A 155 23.28 11.29 -0.87
CA SER A 155 23.66 12.59 -1.45
C SER A 155 24.98 12.54 -2.22
N LYS A 156 25.99 11.82 -1.71
CA LYS A 156 27.28 11.67 -2.40
C LYS A 156 27.16 10.86 -3.68
N ILE A 157 26.38 9.79 -3.71
CA ILE A 157 26.18 9.00 -4.93
C ILE A 157 25.44 9.82 -5.98
N LEU A 158 24.43 10.60 -5.56
CA LEU A 158 23.72 11.52 -6.46
C LEU A 158 24.67 12.55 -7.09
N ASN A 159 25.49 13.23 -6.27
CA ASN A 159 26.44 14.25 -6.76
C ASN A 159 27.77 13.70 -7.30
N GLY A 160 27.99 12.38 -7.24
CA GLY A 160 29.24 11.73 -7.61
C GLY A 160 30.19 11.51 -6.41
N TYR A 161 30.65 10.26 -6.28
CA TYR A 161 31.55 9.85 -5.20
C TYR A 161 32.89 9.36 -5.77
N SER A 162 33.85 10.28 -5.88
CA SER A 162 35.20 9.98 -6.39
C SER A 162 35.87 8.84 -5.62
N PRO A 163 36.65 7.96 -6.28
CA PRO A 163 37.41 6.90 -5.62
C PRO A 163 38.26 7.41 -4.44
N GLY A 164 38.90 8.58 -4.60
CA GLY A 164 39.78 9.17 -3.57
C GLY A 164 39.08 9.99 -2.48
N HIS A 165 37.77 10.21 -2.58
CA HIS A 165 37.02 10.83 -1.48
C HIS A 165 36.73 9.78 -0.41
N LYS A 166 37.11 10.03 0.85
CA LYS A 166 36.73 9.20 1.99
C LYS A 166 35.42 9.71 2.57
N ASP A 167 35.43 10.37 3.72
CA ASP A 167 34.31 11.06 4.37
C ASP A 167 34.21 12.54 3.97
N LYS A 168 35.13 13.04 3.15
CA LYS A 168 35.15 14.40 2.62
C LYS A 168 35.55 14.42 1.13
N PRO A 169 35.20 15.50 0.41
CA PRO A 169 34.34 16.62 0.83
C PRO A 169 32.87 16.18 0.93
N ASP A 170 32.08 16.97 1.65
CA ASP A 170 30.63 16.81 1.72
C ASP A 170 29.96 16.90 0.33
N PRO A 171 28.75 16.33 0.18
CA PRO A 171 27.97 16.52 -1.05
C PRO A 171 27.66 18.01 -1.27
N HIS A 172 27.55 18.41 -2.54
CA HIS A 172 27.22 19.78 -2.86
C HIS A 172 25.84 20.15 -2.29
N GLY A 173 25.76 21.30 -1.60
CA GLY A 173 24.53 21.75 -0.95
C GLY A 173 24.14 20.95 0.30
N TRP A 174 25.09 20.31 0.99
CA TRP A 174 24.80 19.43 2.13
C TRP A 174 23.88 20.04 3.19
N GLU A 175 24.14 21.27 3.63
CA GLU A 175 23.27 21.97 4.59
C GLU A 175 21.83 22.13 4.09
N LYS A 176 21.66 22.43 2.79
CA LYS A 176 20.34 22.55 2.17
C LYS A 176 19.63 21.20 2.02
N ARG A 177 20.38 20.10 1.86
CA ARG A 177 19.84 18.72 1.87
C ARG A 177 19.35 18.36 3.26
N LYS A 178 20.13 18.64 4.30
CA LYS A 178 19.74 18.45 5.71
C LYS A 178 18.51 19.29 6.07
N GLU A 179 18.48 20.54 5.64
CA GLU A 179 17.29 21.41 5.81
C GLU A 179 16.06 20.82 5.10
N GLY A 180 16.24 20.31 3.88
CA GLY A 180 15.19 19.63 3.12
C GLY A 180 14.67 18.39 3.84
N LEU A 181 15.56 17.56 4.38
CA LEU A 181 15.19 16.38 5.16
C LEU A 181 14.41 16.77 6.42
N ARG A 182 14.89 17.76 7.17
CA ARG A 182 14.19 18.29 8.36
C ARG A 182 12.79 18.79 8.03
N LYS A 183 12.64 19.56 6.95
CA LYS A 183 11.33 20.04 6.47
C LYS A 183 10.38 18.88 6.16
N LEU A 184 10.86 17.85 5.46
CA LEU A 184 10.05 16.67 5.16
C LEU A 184 9.64 15.91 6.41
N LYS A 185 10.54 15.76 7.40
CA LYS A 185 10.19 15.16 8.70
C LYS A 185 9.06 15.91 9.38
N THR A 186 9.12 17.24 9.35
CA THR A 186 8.06 18.10 9.91
C THR A 186 6.76 17.98 9.12
N TRP A 187 6.80 18.05 7.79
CA TRP A 187 5.59 18.05 6.95
C TRP A 187 4.86 16.71 6.94
N PHE A 188 5.62 15.62 6.81
CA PHE A 188 5.09 14.27 6.69
C PHE A 188 5.03 13.53 8.03
N LYS A 189 5.51 14.14 9.11
CA LYS A 189 5.46 13.59 10.48
C LYS A 189 6.00 12.17 10.62
N TYR A 190 7.01 11.78 9.83
CA TYR A 190 7.63 10.44 9.92
C TYR A 190 8.78 10.37 10.93
N ASP A 191 9.08 11.46 11.65
CA ASP A 191 9.99 11.39 12.79
C ASP A 191 9.32 10.60 13.92
N LYS A 192 9.67 9.31 14.02
CA LYS A 192 9.13 8.41 15.04
C LYS A 192 9.47 8.84 16.47
N ALA A 193 10.46 9.73 16.67
CA ALA A 193 10.70 10.31 17.99
C ALA A 193 9.59 11.29 18.41
N VAL A 194 8.94 11.95 17.45
CA VAL A 194 7.70 12.73 17.66
C VAL A 194 6.51 11.79 17.90
N CYS A 195 6.58 10.55 17.43
CA CYS A 195 5.59 9.50 17.69
C CYS A 195 5.84 8.71 18.99
N LYS A 196 6.92 8.97 19.75
CA LYS A 196 7.14 8.32 21.05
C LYS A 196 6.10 8.83 22.06
N GLY A 197 5.07 8.02 22.28
CA GLY A 197 3.96 8.31 23.21
C GLY A 197 2.61 8.52 22.52
N GLU A 198 2.59 8.64 21.19
CA GLU A 198 1.34 8.55 20.42
C GLU A 198 1.14 7.11 19.96
N LYS A 199 -0.11 6.60 20.04
CA LYS A 199 -0.48 5.29 19.51
C LYS A 199 -0.01 5.19 18.06
N GLU A 200 0.73 4.14 17.74
CA GLU A 200 1.02 3.73 16.37
C GLU A 200 -0.26 3.88 15.52
N LEU A 201 -0.14 4.47 14.33
CA LEU A 201 -1.17 4.29 13.31
C LEU A 201 -1.13 2.79 12.95
N GLU A 202 -1.97 2.00 13.61
CA GLU A 202 -2.26 0.64 13.21
C GLU A 202 -2.71 0.67 11.75
N PHE A 203 -1.83 0.24 10.85
CA PHE A 203 -2.22 -0.11 9.50
C PHE A 203 -3.23 -1.24 9.64
N ILE A 204 -4.51 -0.95 9.43
CA ILE A 204 -5.54 -1.99 9.34
C ILE A 204 -5.38 -2.66 7.98
N SER A 205 -4.29 -3.40 7.85
CA SER A 205 -4.17 -4.39 6.81
C SER A 205 -4.37 -5.71 7.49
N GLY A 206 -5.32 -6.52 7.02
CA GLY A 206 -5.34 -7.96 7.29
C GLY A 206 -4.11 -8.70 6.73
N LYS A 207 -3.01 -7.97 6.44
CA LYS A 207 -1.80 -8.43 5.80
C LYS A 207 -1.12 -9.45 6.69
N GLY A 208 -1.01 -10.68 6.18
CA GLY A 208 -0.49 -11.81 6.93
C GLY A 208 -1.53 -12.56 7.77
N ARG A 209 -2.80 -12.15 7.77
CA ARG A 209 -3.93 -12.90 8.37
C ARG A 209 -4.74 -13.63 7.28
N ALA A 210 -6.04 -13.86 7.51
CA ALA A 210 -6.99 -14.41 6.56
C ALA A 210 -7.04 -13.58 5.26
N PRO A 211 -6.60 -14.09 4.10
CA PRO A 211 -6.39 -13.27 2.90
C PRO A 211 -7.65 -12.57 2.38
N TRP A 212 -8.83 -13.19 2.52
CA TRP A 212 -10.11 -12.60 2.09
C TRP A 212 -10.54 -11.40 2.93
N MET A 213 -9.98 -11.22 4.13
CA MET A 213 -10.22 -10.01 4.91
C MET A 213 -9.51 -8.80 4.32
N GLU A 214 -8.38 -8.97 3.64
CA GLU A 214 -7.76 -7.86 2.90
C GLU A 214 -8.71 -7.35 1.82
N THR A 215 -9.30 -8.26 1.04
CA THR A 215 -10.31 -7.92 0.03
C THR A 215 -11.52 -7.24 0.67
N ALA A 216 -12.09 -7.79 1.74
CA ALA A 216 -13.25 -7.21 2.42
C ALA A 216 -12.97 -5.81 2.99
N ILE A 217 -11.78 -5.60 3.56
CA ILE A 217 -11.34 -4.30 4.08
C ILE A 217 -11.20 -3.27 2.95
N GLN A 218 -10.66 -3.66 1.79
CA GLN A 218 -10.61 -2.77 0.63
C GLN A 218 -12.02 -2.39 0.14
N GLU A 219 -12.96 -3.34 0.11
CA GLU A 219 -14.34 -3.04 -0.30
C GLU A 219 -15.03 -2.03 0.64
N ILE A 220 -14.90 -2.18 1.96
CA ILE A 220 -15.48 -1.21 2.90
C ILE A 220 -14.75 0.15 2.84
N ILE A 221 -13.44 0.20 2.60
CA ILE A 221 -12.73 1.46 2.39
C ILE A 221 -13.27 2.19 1.15
N ASN A 222 -13.49 1.47 0.05
CA ASN A 222 -13.88 2.06 -1.24
C ASN A 222 -15.39 2.39 -1.32
N TYR A 223 -16.23 1.55 -0.71
CA TYR A 223 -17.67 1.56 -0.90
C TYR A 223 -18.48 1.59 0.40
N GLY A 224 -17.83 1.49 1.56
CA GLY A 224 -18.48 1.48 2.87
C GLY A 224 -19.38 2.68 3.11
N GLY A 225 -20.50 2.44 3.79
CA GLY A 225 -21.49 3.47 4.12
C GLY A 225 -22.26 4.07 2.93
N LYS A 226 -21.96 3.67 1.68
CA LYS A 226 -22.76 4.05 0.51
C LYS A 226 -23.98 3.13 0.42
N HIS A 227 -25.15 3.72 0.25
CA HIS A 227 -26.38 2.97 -0.03
C HIS A 227 -26.21 2.14 -1.31
N GLU A 228 -26.65 0.89 -1.29
CA GLU A 228 -26.47 -0.12 -2.34
C GLU A 228 -26.81 0.33 -3.76
N LYS A 229 -27.86 1.14 -3.93
CA LYS A 229 -28.21 1.75 -5.23
C LYS A 229 -27.05 2.54 -5.86
N ALA A 230 -26.22 3.20 -5.05
CA ALA A 230 -25.05 3.95 -5.51
C ALA A 230 -23.87 3.05 -5.90
N ILE A 231 -23.90 1.78 -5.52
CA ILE A 231 -22.87 0.79 -5.80
C ILE A 231 -23.42 -0.44 -6.56
N ASP A 232 -24.57 -0.29 -7.23
CA ASP A 232 -25.27 -1.36 -7.95
C ASP A 232 -24.37 -2.07 -8.97
N LYS A 233 -23.56 -1.29 -9.71
CA LYS A 233 -22.57 -1.83 -10.65
C LYS A 233 -21.58 -2.79 -9.95
N ARG A 234 -21.13 -2.44 -8.75
CA ARG A 234 -20.21 -3.26 -7.96
C ARG A 234 -20.93 -4.47 -7.35
N ILE A 235 -22.17 -4.31 -6.92
CA ILE A 235 -23.01 -5.42 -6.42
C ILE A 235 -23.25 -6.48 -7.51
N ARG A 236 -23.41 -6.09 -8.78
CA ARG A 236 -23.48 -7.04 -9.91
C ARG A 236 -22.23 -7.91 -10.03
N GLU A 237 -21.06 -7.36 -9.72
CA GLU A 237 -19.81 -8.10 -9.71
C GLU A 237 -19.77 -9.09 -8.54
N TYR A 238 -20.28 -8.71 -7.37
CA TYR A 238 -20.46 -9.65 -6.26
C TYR A 238 -21.39 -10.79 -6.64
N HIS A 239 -22.54 -10.49 -7.26
CA HIS A 239 -23.49 -11.51 -7.70
C HIS A 239 -22.91 -12.46 -8.74
N LYS A 240 -21.99 -12.00 -9.59
CA LYS A 240 -21.26 -12.88 -10.51
C LYS A 240 -20.41 -13.92 -9.76
N ALA A 241 -19.75 -13.52 -8.67
CA ALA A 241 -19.04 -14.46 -7.78
C ALA A 241 -20.00 -15.32 -6.93
N GLY A 242 -21.22 -14.84 -6.69
CA GLY A 242 -22.29 -15.59 -6.01
C GLY A 242 -23.16 -16.43 -6.94
N GLY A 243 -22.74 -16.73 -8.17
CA GLY A 243 -23.51 -17.58 -9.10
C GLY A 243 -24.84 -16.99 -9.61
N LEU A 244 -25.09 -15.69 -9.41
CA LEU A 244 -26.35 -15.02 -9.78
C LEU A 244 -26.12 -13.87 -10.76
N SER A 245 -25.49 -14.17 -11.90
CA SER A 245 -25.16 -13.17 -12.92
C SER A 245 -26.41 -12.42 -13.42
N GLY A 246 -26.33 -11.09 -13.48
CA GLY A 246 -27.42 -10.22 -13.96
C GLY A 246 -28.23 -9.53 -12.86
N SER A 247 -28.19 -10.04 -11.62
CA SER A 247 -28.84 -9.42 -10.46
C SER A 247 -28.06 -8.20 -9.94
N GLY A 248 -28.80 -7.19 -9.48
CA GLY A 248 -28.24 -5.97 -8.90
C GLY A 248 -28.60 -5.81 -7.43
N SER A 249 -28.58 -4.56 -6.99
CA SER A 249 -28.87 -4.09 -5.64
C SER A 249 -30.32 -4.30 -5.20
N ASP A 250 -31.20 -4.86 -6.02
CA ASP A 250 -32.58 -5.26 -5.71
C ASP A 250 -32.69 -6.70 -5.17
N VAL A 251 -31.62 -7.48 -5.29
CA VAL A 251 -31.48 -8.82 -4.70
C VAL A 251 -30.53 -8.79 -3.49
N ALA A 252 -30.75 -9.68 -2.51
CA ALA A 252 -29.84 -9.82 -1.37
C ALA A 252 -28.44 -10.24 -1.83
N TRP A 253 -27.42 -9.50 -1.38
CA TRP A 253 -26.05 -9.67 -1.87
C TRP A 253 -25.02 -9.97 -0.77
N CYS A 254 -25.46 -10.34 0.44
CA CYS A 254 -24.56 -10.69 1.55
C CYS A 254 -23.66 -11.90 1.24
N ALA A 255 -24.22 -13.00 0.74
CA ALA A 255 -23.46 -14.20 0.39
C ALA A 255 -22.63 -14.01 -0.90
N SER A 256 -23.16 -13.24 -1.85
CA SER A 256 -22.41 -12.79 -3.03
C SER A 256 -21.16 -12.01 -2.65
N PHE A 257 -21.25 -11.11 -1.67
CA PHE A 257 -20.12 -10.33 -1.17
C PHE A 257 -19.05 -11.21 -0.52
N VAL A 258 -19.45 -12.18 0.32
CA VAL A 258 -18.49 -13.12 0.93
C VAL A 258 -17.84 -14.02 -0.13
N SER A 259 -18.62 -14.50 -1.11
CA SER A 259 -18.09 -15.25 -2.26
C SER A 259 -17.05 -14.44 -3.03
N TRP A 260 -17.34 -13.16 -3.30
CA TRP A 260 -16.41 -12.22 -3.93
C TRP A 260 -15.11 -12.07 -3.14
N CYS A 261 -15.19 -11.90 -1.81
CA CYS A 261 -14.01 -11.76 -0.96
C CYS A 261 -13.11 -13.00 -1.01
N LEU A 262 -13.70 -14.20 -1.02
CA LEU A 262 -12.96 -15.45 -1.14
C LEU A 262 -12.30 -15.61 -2.53
N GLU A 263 -13.08 -15.42 -3.60
CA GLU A 263 -12.65 -15.67 -4.98
C GLU A 263 -11.69 -14.60 -5.53
N ASN A 264 -11.66 -13.41 -4.91
CA ASN A 264 -10.78 -12.28 -5.28
C ASN A 264 -9.71 -11.99 -4.22
N SER A 265 -9.44 -12.93 -3.32
CA SER A 265 -8.30 -12.86 -2.40
C SER A 265 -7.02 -13.40 -3.05
N THR A 266 -5.87 -13.15 -2.42
CA THR A 266 -4.57 -13.69 -2.84
C THR A 266 -3.90 -14.40 -1.67
N PRO A 267 -3.79 -15.74 -1.67
CA PRO A 267 -4.31 -16.67 -2.67
C PRO A 267 -5.85 -16.69 -2.72
N LYS A 268 -6.42 -17.17 -3.82
CA LYS A 268 -7.87 -17.34 -3.98
C LYS A 268 -8.37 -18.56 -3.22
N PHE A 269 -9.61 -18.49 -2.74
CA PHE A 269 -10.29 -19.61 -2.10
C PHE A 269 -11.60 -19.95 -2.83
N GLU A 270 -11.94 -21.23 -2.87
CA GLU A 270 -13.24 -21.67 -3.39
C GLU A 270 -14.36 -21.19 -2.45
N SER A 271 -15.40 -20.63 -3.04
CA SER A 271 -16.64 -20.29 -2.34
C SER A 271 -17.74 -21.29 -2.71
N PRO A 272 -18.87 -21.32 -1.98
CA PRO A 272 -20.09 -22.02 -2.44
C PRO A 272 -20.67 -21.51 -3.75
N HIS A 273 -20.11 -20.43 -4.32
CA HIS A 273 -20.54 -19.77 -5.55
C HIS A 273 -22.05 -19.51 -5.58
N SER A 274 -22.58 -18.99 -4.46
CA SER A 274 -24.01 -18.87 -4.22
C SER A 274 -24.38 -17.56 -3.53
N ALA A 275 -25.45 -16.93 -4.01
CA ALA A 275 -26.08 -15.77 -3.40
C ALA A 275 -26.94 -16.14 -2.17
N SER A 276 -27.11 -17.44 -1.87
CA SER A 276 -27.83 -17.91 -0.70
C SER A 276 -26.88 -18.13 0.49
N SER A 277 -27.12 -17.41 1.59
CA SER A 277 -26.37 -17.58 2.84
C SER A 277 -26.53 -18.98 3.45
N SER A 278 -27.66 -19.65 3.20
CA SER A 278 -27.89 -21.01 3.67
C SER A 278 -27.02 -22.06 2.96
N MET A 279 -26.44 -21.77 1.80
CA MET A 279 -25.52 -22.72 1.17
C MET A 279 -24.21 -22.83 1.96
N PHE A 280 -23.79 -21.77 2.66
CA PHE A 280 -22.49 -21.71 3.32
C PHE A 280 -22.36 -22.64 4.55
N PHE A 281 -23.45 -23.03 5.21
CA PHE A 281 -23.33 -23.83 6.44
C PHE A 281 -23.02 -25.32 6.19
N ASN A 282 -23.27 -25.82 4.97
CA ASN A 282 -23.13 -27.25 4.62
C ASN A 282 -22.40 -27.48 3.27
N HIS A 283 -21.77 -26.46 2.69
CA HIS A 283 -21.07 -26.61 1.42
C HIS A 283 -19.72 -27.32 1.60
N SER A 284 -19.33 -28.15 0.62
CA SER A 284 -18.11 -28.97 0.66
C SER A 284 -16.80 -28.17 0.57
N THR A 285 -16.87 -26.90 0.17
CA THR A 285 -15.72 -25.97 0.09
C THR A 285 -15.41 -25.28 1.41
N LEU A 286 -16.25 -25.48 2.43
CA LEU A 286 -16.12 -24.86 3.74
C LEU A 286 -16.05 -25.93 4.83
N GLU A 287 -15.44 -25.59 5.96
CA GLU A 287 -15.39 -26.45 7.15
C GLU A 287 -15.68 -25.65 8.43
N PRO A 288 -16.34 -26.26 9.44
CA PRO A 288 -16.59 -25.60 10.72
C PRO A 288 -15.29 -25.19 11.42
N CYS A 289 -15.33 -24.08 12.15
CA CYS A 289 -14.20 -23.60 12.94
C CYS A 289 -14.64 -22.83 14.19
N GLU A 290 -13.68 -22.43 15.01
CA GLU A 290 -13.89 -21.41 16.03
C GLU A 290 -13.91 -20.00 15.42
N ALA A 291 -14.33 -19.01 16.20
CA ALA A 291 -14.28 -17.62 15.77
C ALA A 291 -12.83 -17.11 15.70
N PHE A 292 -12.46 -16.54 14.57
CA PHE A 292 -11.18 -15.86 14.34
C PHE A 292 -11.41 -14.67 13.40
N PHE A 293 -10.41 -13.81 13.21
CA PHE A 293 -10.51 -12.71 12.27
C PHE A 293 -10.62 -13.20 10.83
N GLY A 294 -11.78 -12.99 10.23
CA GLY A 294 -12.15 -13.53 8.91
C GLY A 294 -12.99 -14.80 8.95
N ALA A 295 -13.30 -15.36 10.13
CA ALA A 295 -14.25 -16.46 10.21
C ALA A 295 -15.58 -16.06 9.56
N ILE A 296 -16.13 -16.96 8.76
CA ILE A 296 -17.40 -16.77 8.06
C ILE A 296 -18.52 -17.12 9.03
N ALA A 297 -19.28 -16.14 9.48
CA ALA A 297 -20.40 -16.35 10.38
C ALA A 297 -21.71 -16.45 9.58
N VAL A 298 -22.40 -17.58 9.70
CA VAL A 298 -23.66 -17.85 8.99
C VAL A 298 -24.83 -17.83 9.97
N PHE A 299 -25.87 -17.09 9.62
CA PHE A 299 -27.09 -16.94 10.40
C PHE A 299 -28.30 -17.41 9.61
N SER A 300 -29.27 -17.99 10.31
CA SER A 300 -30.60 -18.24 9.75
C SER A 300 -31.61 -17.33 10.41
N ASP A 301 -32.58 -16.86 9.63
CA ASP A 301 -33.77 -16.24 10.17
C ASP A 301 -34.60 -17.27 10.91
N CYS A 302 -35.28 -16.83 11.96
CA CYS A 302 -36.16 -17.66 12.75
C CYS A 302 -37.27 -16.81 13.37
N TYR A 303 -38.30 -17.50 13.86
CA TYR A 303 -39.31 -16.89 14.73
C TYR A 303 -38.76 -16.74 16.16
N SER A 304 -39.50 -16.06 17.03
CA SER A 304 -39.11 -15.86 18.44
C SER A 304 -38.88 -17.18 19.19
N ASN A 305 -39.55 -18.26 18.78
CA ASN A 305 -39.37 -19.61 19.33
C ASN A 305 -38.18 -20.39 18.75
N GLY A 306 -37.37 -19.75 17.90
CA GLY A 306 -36.19 -20.36 17.28
C GLY A 306 -36.47 -21.26 16.07
N LYS A 307 -37.74 -21.43 15.65
CA LYS A 307 -38.07 -22.18 14.43
C LYS A 307 -37.50 -21.44 13.20
N MET A 308 -36.65 -22.13 12.44
CA MET A 308 -35.89 -21.58 11.31
C MET A 308 -36.79 -21.26 10.11
N LYS A 309 -36.41 -20.23 9.35
CA LYS A 309 -36.89 -19.88 8.01
C LYS A 309 -35.81 -20.25 6.98
N GLY A 310 -36.16 -20.22 5.68
CA GLY A 310 -35.22 -20.50 4.59
C GLY A 310 -34.23 -19.37 4.28
N SER A 311 -34.49 -18.16 4.76
CA SER A 311 -33.65 -16.97 4.60
C SER A 311 -32.63 -16.84 5.74
N GLY A 312 -31.59 -16.04 5.53
CA GLY A 312 -30.50 -15.91 6.48
C GLY A 312 -29.51 -14.80 6.12
N HIS A 313 -28.47 -14.65 6.93
CA HIS A 313 -27.43 -13.65 6.69
C HIS A 313 -26.04 -14.25 6.86
N ILE A 314 -25.03 -13.60 6.29
CA ILE A 314 -23.64 -14.03 6.37
C ILE A 314 -22.72 -12.81 6.42
N THR A 315 -21.72 -12.88 7.27
CA THR A 315 -20.74 -11.81 7.50
C THR A 315 -19.37 -12.40 7.85
N LEU A 316 -18.33 -11.59 7.79
CA LEU A 316 -16.97 -11.95 8.19
C LEU A 316 -16.67 -11.37 9.56
N VAL A 317 -16.12 -12.17 10.47
CA VAL A 317 -15.75 -11.69 11.81
C VAL A 317 -14.59 -10.70 11.70
N TYR A 318 -14.81 -9.46 12.13
CA TYR A 318 -13.80 -8.39 12.12
C TYR A 318 -13.18 -8.13 13.50
N GLY A 319 -13.93 -8.37 14.57
CA GLY A 319 -13.45 -8.08 15.93
C GLY A 319 -14.46 -8.42 17.01
N LYS A 320 -14.18 -8.00 18.24
CA LYS A 320 -15.04 -8.10 19.42
C LYS A 320 -15.38 -6.72 19.94
N LEU A 321 -16.62 -6.56 20.38
CA LEU A 321 -17.13 -5.35 20.99
C LEU A 321 -17.30 -5.59 22.49
N LEU A 322 -16.53 -4.88 23.30
CA LEU A 322 -16.41 -5.14 24.74
C LEU A 322 -17.65 -4.73 25.54
N ASP A 323 -18.31 -3.63 25.18
CA ASP A 323 -19.49 -3.11 25.90
C ASP A 323 -20.72 -4.03 25.78
N LYS A 324 -20.86 -4.74 24.66
CA LYS A 324 -21.96 -5.66 24.39
C LYS A 324 -21.57 -7.14 24.48
N ASN A 325 -20.27 -7.42 24.62
CA ASN A 325 -19.71 -8.77 24.52
C ASN A 325 -20.18 -9.51 23.25
N THR A 326 -20.22 -8.80 22.11
CA THR A 326 -20.59 -9.35 20.79
C THR A 326 -19.40 -9.32 19.84
N TYR A 327 -19.46 -10.07 18.72
CA TYR A 327 -18.49 -9.86 17.65
C TYR A 327 -18.99 -8.79 16.68
N ILE A 328 -18.04 -8.16 16.00
CA ILE A 328 -18.27 -7.18 14.93
C ILE A 328 -18.20 -7.94 13.61
N GLY A 329 -19.27 -7.88 12.82
CA GLY A 329 -19.34 -8.46 11.48
C GLY A 329 -19.07 -7.43 10.39
N LEU A 330 -18.12 -7.71 9.50
CA LEU A 330 -17.88 -7.00 8.25
C LEU A 330 -18.56 -7.74 7.10
N GLY A 331 -19.52 -7.10 6.45
CA GLY A 331 -20.26 -7.74 5.37
C GLY A 331 -21.07 -6.79 4.50
N GLY A 332 -21.62 -7.37 3.43
CA GLY A 332 -22.46 -6.70 2.44
C GLY A 332 -23.95 -6.88 2.71
N ASN A 333 -24.78 -6.00 2.14
CA ASN A 333 -26.22 -5.91 2.36
C ASN A 333 -26.60 -5.65 3.83
N GLN A 334 -25.63 -5.26 4.67
CA GLN A 334 -25.82 -4.94 6.08
C GLN A 334 -26.36 -3.50 6.17
N GLY A 335 -27.65 -3.36 6.42
CA GLY A 335 -28.33 -2.06 6.33
C GLY A 335 -28.29 -1.46 4.92
N ASN A 336 -28.38 -2.31 3.88
CA ASN A 336 -28.28 -1.92 2.45
C ASN A 336 -26.92 -1.31 2.07
N MET A 337 -25.84 -1.71 2.75
CA MET A 337 -24.49 -1.16 2.58
C MET A 337 -23.41 -2.24 2.82
N ILE A 338 -22.15 -1.88 2.57
CA ILE A 338 -21.00 -2.56 3.19
C ILE A 338 -20.70 -1.82 4.50
N THR A 339 -20.71 -2.50 5.64
CA THR A 339 -20.47 -1.86 6.94
C THR A 339 -19.98 -2.84 8.00
N LEU A 340 -19.56 -2.28 9.15
CA LEU A 340 -19.32 -3.01 10.37
C LEU A 340 -20.59 -3.04 11.22
N SER A 341 -21.06 -4.22 11.60
CA SER A 341 -22.26 -4.41 12.41
C SER A 341 -21.95 -5.06 13.75
N PRO A 342 -22.42 -4.47 14.87
CA PRO A 342 -22.26 -5.05 16.21
C PRO A 342 -23.47 -5.88 16.68
N ASN A 343 -24.47 -6.09 15.82
CA ASN A 343 -25.79 -6.57 16.25
C ASN A 343 -25.93 -8.10 16.32
N TYR A 344 -24.87 -8.82 15.97
CA TYR A 344 -24.89 -10.26 15.89
C TYR A 344 -24.56 -10.90 17.23
N LYS A 345 -25.43 -11.81 17.70
CA LYS A 345 -25.13 -12.68 18.83
C LYS A 345 -24.56 -14.00 18.34
N PHE A 346 -23.42 -14.39 18.90
CA PHE A 346 -22.68 -15.57 18.48
C PHE A 346 -22.66 -16.70 19.52
N ASP A 347 -23.38 -16.52 20.62
CA ASP A 347 -23.64 -17.54 21.65
C ASP A 347 -24.70 -18.57 21.22
N GLY A 348 -25.19 -18.49 19.98
CA GLY A 348 -26.25 -19.35 19.46
C GLY A 348 -27.66 -19.01 19.97
N SER A 349 -27.80 -17.96 20.78
CA SER A 349 -29.11 -17.47 21.21
C SER A 349 -29.86 -16.81 20.05
N THR A 350 -31.19 -16.89 20.11
CA THR A 350 -32.07 -16.17 19.19
C THR A 350 -32.12 -14.68 19.57
N PHE A 351 -31.96 -13.78 18.60
CA PHE A 351 -32.01 -12.33 18.82
C PHE A 351 -32.89 -11.63 17.78
N TYR A 352 -33.58 -10.57 18.21
CA TYR A 352 -34.38 -9.75 17.30
C TYR A 352 -33.48 -9.13 16.24
N SER A 353 -33.89 -9.22 14.97
CA SER A 353 -33.16 -8.60 13.86
C SER A 353 -33.99 -7.49 13.25
N TYR A 354 -35.06 -7.79 12.55
CA TYR A 354 -35.84 -6.77 11.82
C TYR A 354 -37.33 -7.08 11.86
N THR A 355 -38.16 -6.13 11.42
CA THR A 355 -39.59 -6.34 11.27
C THR A 355 -39.95 -6.30 9.80
N GLU A 356 -40.62 -7.34 9.31
CA GLU A 356 -41.08 -7.47 7.94
C GLU A 356 -42.61 -7.50 7.92
N LYS A 357 -43.26 -6.50 7.30
CA LYS A 357 -44.73 -6.42 7.21
C LYS A 357 -45.45 -6.64 8.55
N GLY A 358 -44.91 -6.08 9.64
CA GLY A 358 -45.46 -6.20 11.00
C GLY A 358 -45.05 -7.48 11.75
N ILE A 359 -44.34 -8.41 11.13
CA ILE A 359 -43.85 -9.63 11.75
C ILE A 359 -42.40 -9.43 12.21
N LYS A 360 -42.13 -9.63 13.50
CA LYS A 360 -40.77 -9.61 14.05
C LYS A 360 -40.01 -10.85 13.59
N ILE A 361 -38.88 -10.62 12.93
CA ILE A 361 -37.94 -11.66 12.49
C ILE A 361 -36.73 -11.65 13.42
N TYR A 362 -36.36 -12.85 13.86
CA TYR A 362 -35.20 -13.09 14.71
C TYR A 362 -34.11 -13.80 13.90
N LYS A 363 -32.87 -13.79 14.38
CA LYS A 363 -31.76 -14.54 13.80
C LYS A 363 -31.13 -15.44 14.85
N LYS A 364 -30.53 -16.53 14.38
CA LYS A 364 -29.72 -17.45 15.19
C LYS A 364 -28.47 -17.87 14.42
N LEU A 365 -27.32 -17.87 15.10
CA LEU A 365 -26.06 -18.34 14.53
C LEU A 365 -26.17 -19.85 14.21
N ARG A 366 -25.73 -20.22 13.01
CA ARG A 366 -25.58 -21.62 12.57
C ARG A 366 -24.19 -22.16 12.87
N GLY A 367 -23.18 -21.31 12.76
CA GLY A 367 -21.80 -21.62 13.08
C GLY A 367 -20.83 -20.64 12.45
N PHE A 368 -19.55 -20.86 12.76
CA PHE A 368 -18.44 -20.24 12.06
C PHE A 368 -17.79 -21.24 11.11
N PHE A 369 -17.37 -20.74 9.96
CA PHE A 369 -16.78 -21.54 8.91
C PHE A 369 -15.52 -20.89 8.36
N LYS A 370 -14.65 -21.72 7.78
CA LYS A 370 -13.48 -21.29 7.01
C LYS A 370 -13.41 -22.03 5.67
N PRO A 371 -12.70 -21.50 4.67
CA PRO A 371 -12.39 -22.26 3.47
C PRO A 371 -11.69 -23.57 3.80
N LYS A 372 -12.12 -24.64 3.15
CA LYS A 372 -11.57 -25.97 3.34
C LYS A 372 -10.07 -25.99 3.07
N GLY A 373 -9.29 -26.51 4.01
CA GLY A 373 -7.83 -26.58 3.91
C GLY A 373 -7.10 -25.31 4.34
N TYR A 374 -7.81 -24.23 4.70
CA TYR A 374 -7.17 -23.07 5.31
C TYR A 374 -6.72 -23.40 6.74
N VAL A 375 -5.43 -23.23 7.04
CA VAL A 375 -4.90 -23.40 8.39
C VAL A 375 -4.99 -22.06 9.12
N ILE A 376 -5.78 -22.02 10.20
CA ILE A 376 -5.88 -20.84 11.07
C ILE A 376 -4.53 -20.65 11.77
N LYS A 377 -3.89 -19.50 11.55
CA LYS A 377 -2.62 -19.14 12.19
C LYS A 377 -2.85 -18.46 13.53
N GLU A 378 -1.81 -18.33 14.35
CA GLU A 378 -1.92 -17.58 15.61
C GLU A 378 -2.30 -16.11 15.37
N GLU A 379 -1.80 -15.50 14.28
CA GLU A 379 -2.14 -14.12 13.94
C GLU A 379 -3.61 -13.95 13.55
N ASP A 380 -4.29 -15.01 13.10
CA ASP A 380 -5.71 -14.98 12.75
C ASP A 380 -6.61 -14.94 13.99
N LYS A 381 -6.14 -15.47 15.11
CA LYS A 381 -6.92 -15.47 16.36
C LYS A 381 -7.19 -14.04 16.80
N LEU A 382 -8.40 -13.83 17.32
CA LEU A 382 -8.80 -12.53 17.85
C LEU A 382 -7.98 -12.21 19.09
N ASN A 383 -7.34 -11.04 19.07
CA ASN A 383 -6.49 -10.56 20.14
C ASN A 383 -6.92 -9.15 20.59
N LYS A 384 -6.15 -8.53 21.50
CA LYS A 384 -6.45 -7.20 22.05
C LYS A 384 -6.60 -6.09 20.99
N ASN A 385 -5.99 -6.23 19.82
CA ASN A 385 -6.10 -5.24 18.75
C ASN A 385 -7.42 -5.36 17.96
N ASP A 386 -8.09 -6.51 18.09
CA ASP A 386 -9.41 -6.79 17.54
C ASP A 386 -10.53 -6.51 18.54
N GLU A 387 -10.21 -6.03 19.74
CA GLU A 387 -11.15 -5.65 20.79
C GLU A 387 -11.42 -4.14 20.74
N TYR A 388 -12.69 -3.77 20.69
CA TYR A 388 -13.14 -2.40 20.55
C TYR A 388 -14.08 -2.03 21.70
N ALA A 389 -13.90 -0.84 22.27
CA ALA A 389 -14.80 -0.35 23.30
C ALA A 389 -16.18 0.02 22.73
N THR A 390 -16.18 0.56 21.51
CA THR A 390 -17.41 0.98 20.81
C THR A 390 -17.33 0.68 19.31
N ILE A 391 -18.47 0.55 18.65
CA ILE A 391 -18.52 0.41 17.18
C ILE A 391 -17.96 1.65 16.46
N ASN A 392 -17.99 2.81 17.11
CA ASN A 392 -17.38 4.04 16.59
C ASN A 392 -15.87 3.92 16.47
N GLU A 393 -15.23 3.25 17.44
CA GLU A 393 -13.79 3.02 17.42
C GLU A 393 -13.39 2.10 16.25
N ALA A 394 -14.15 1.02 16.05
CA ALA A 394 -13.93 0.11 14.92
C ALA A 394 -14.14 0.78 13.56
N ASN A 395 -15.18 1.60 13.41
CA ASN A 395 -15.41 2.37 12.19
C ASN A 395 -14.33 3.43 11.94
N LYS A 396 -13.89 4.13 12.99
CA LYS A 396 -12.82 5.15 12.90
C LYS A 396 -11.52 4.54 12.40
N LYS A 397 -11.19 3.31 12.81
CA LYS A 397 -10.05 2.56 12.28
C LYS A 397 -10.14 2.49 10.74
N LEU A 398 -11.27 2.09 10.17
CA LEU A 398 -11.47 1.98 8.72
C LEU A 398 -11.76 3.32 7.99
N ASN A 399 -11.57 4.46 8.67
CA ASN A 399 -11.98 5.78 8.19
C ASN A 399 -13.45 5.85 7.75
N GLN A 400 -14.31 5.05 8.40
CA GLN A 400 -15.74 5.00 8.16
C GLN A 400 -16.49 5.87 9.18
N LYS A 401 -17.59 6.48 8.74
CA LYS A 401 -18.57 7.05 9.67
C LYS A 401 -19.36 5.90 10.28
N THR A 402 -19.65 5.99 11.58
CA THR A 402 -20.57 5.06 12.22
C THR A 402 -21.93 5.12 11.55
N GLN A 403 -22.38 3.98 11.06
CA GLN A 403 -23.73 3.80 10.56
C GLN A 403 -24.61 3.28 11.68
N ASP A 404 -25.83 3.82 11.78
CA ASP A 404 -26.82 3.28 12.70
C ASP A 404 -27.40 1.99 12.14
N THR A 405 -26.91 0.86 12.64
CA THR A 405 -27.43 -0.47 12.32
C THR A 405 -28.40 -0.99 13.39
N SER A 406 -28.81 -0.16 14.36
CA SER A 406 -29.62 -0.59 15.52
C SER A 406 -31.02 -1.12 15.18
N LYS A 407 -31.55 -0.78 14.00
CA LYS A 407 -32.82 -1.29 13.48
C LYS A 407 -32.74 -2.71 12.92
N GLY A 408 -31.53 -3.29 12.98
CA GLY A 408 -31.15 -4.63 12.54
C GLY A 408 -31.27 -4.86 11.05
N GLU A 409 -30.76 -6.02 10.62
CA GLU A 409 -30.34 -6.21 9.23
C GLU A 409 -31.25 -7.22 8.54
N SER A 410 -31.96 -6.72 7.52
CA SER A 410 -32.79 -7.55 6.68
C SER A 410 -31.91 -8.51 5.86
N SER A 411 -32.35 -9.76 5.78
CA SER A 411 -31.83 -10.81 4.90
C SER A 411 -32.35 -10.67 3.46
N ARG A 412 -33.27 -9.70 3.28
CA ARG A 412 -34.32 -9.54 2.26
C ARG A 412 -35.34 -10.64 2.20
#